data_AF-A0ABC8ZNK7-F1
#
_entry.id   AF-A0ABC8ZNK7-F1
#
_cell.length_a   1.000
_cell.length_b   1.000
_cell.length_c   1.000
_cell.angle_alpha   90.00
_cell.angle_beta   90.00
_cell.angle_gamma   90.00
#
_symmetry.space_group_name_H-M   'P 1'
#
loop_
_entity.id
_entity.type
_entity.pdbx_description
1 polymer ?
#
loop_
_entity_poly.entity_id
_entity_poly.type
_entity_poly.pdbx_seq_one_letter_code
_entity_poly.pdbx_strand_id
1 'polypeptide(L)'
;MGSPMGSFLDSVSDHGLESDSEESQTESTQIEEDLALLEAMVSVARKSGANNFNHKRQKTSAAASPGSSTPGSDESHADDEGEGLAAKAQYMETWENMWAKKKEFETFKENRKNERHDQIMALEKEKLELKKKDLELRQQMRDCTVMSMDISGMSETQQKYFLSLQDEILTRRFGAGSG
;
A
#
# COMPACT_ATOMS: atom_id res chain seq x y z
N MET A 1 -72.01 19.32 -25.88
CA MET A 1 -71.63 18.06 -26.55
C MET A 1 -70.16 17.83 -26.23
N GLY A 2 -69.69 16.92 -25.40
CA GLY A 2 -70.26 15.91 -24.51
C GLY A 2 -69.06 15.26 -23.83
N SER A 3 -69.07 15.18 -22.50
CA SER A 3 -68.14 14.33 -21.74
C SER A 3 -68.39 12.85 -22.07
N PRO A 4 -67.42 11.97 -21.76
CA PRO A 4 -67.81 10.81 -20.97
C PRO A 4 -66.92 10.62 -19.75
N MET A 5 -67.60 10.45 -18.62
CA MET A 5 -67.12 9.75 -17.43
C MET A 5 -66.81 8.28 -17.77
N GLY A 6 -65.82 7.71 -17.07
CA GLY A 6 -65.53 6.29 -17.11
C GLY A 6 -64.64 5.90 -15.93
N SER A 7 -65.26 5.72 -14.77
CA SER A 7 -64.70 5.15 -13.55
C SER A 7 -64.41 3.66 -13.72
N PHE A 8 -63.21 3.21 -13.34
CA PHE A 8 -62.99 1.84 -12.90
C PHE A 8 -62.09 1.88 -11.67
N LEU A 9 -62.71 1.76 -10.51
CA LEU A 9 -62.04 1.34 -9.28
C LEU A 9 -61.80 -0.15 -9.42
N ASP A 10 -60.54 -0.58 -9.32
CA ASP A 10 -60.24 -1.83 -8.65
C ASP A 10 -58.95 -1.69 -7.83
N SER A 11 -59.03 -2.24 -6.63
CA SER A 11 -58.10 -2.14 -5.53
C SER A 11 -57.10 -3.30 -5.60
N VAL A 12 -55.80 -3.03 -5.54
CA VAL A 12 -54.79 -4.00 -5.05
C VAL A 12 -53.71 -3.16 -4.36
N SER A 13 -53.78 -3.05 -3.04
CA SER A 13 -53.09 -3.86 -2.04
C SER A 13 -51.63 -3.43 -1.84
N ASP A 14 -51.42 -2.92 -0.64
CA ASP A 14 -50.20 -2.55 0.05
C ASP A 14 -49.18 -3.69 0.06
N HIS A 15 -47.92 -3.39 -0.27
CA HIS A 15 -46.75 -4.11 0.22
C HIS A 15 -45.56 -3.15 0.10
N GLY A 16 -45.28 -2.44 1.19
CA GLY A 16 -43.96 -1.87 1.40
C GLY A 16 -42.92 -2.97 1.45
N LEU A 17 -41.78 -2.76 0.79
CA LEU A 17 -40.47 -3.27 1.14
C LEU A 17 -39.43 -2.34 0.51
N GLU A 18 -38.74 -1.62 1.39
CA GLU A 18 -37.30 -1.35 1.39
C GLU A 18 -36.63 -1.22 0.00
N SER A 19 -36.32 0.02 -0.39
CA SER A 19 -35.29 0.25 -1.40
C SER A 19 -33.92 -0.07 -0.83
N ASP A 20 -33.33 -1.11 -1.43
CA ASP A 20 -31.94 -1.49 -1.46
C ASP A 20 -30.94 -0.34 -1.29
N SER A 21 -30.12 -0.45 -0.24
CA SER A 21 -28.91 0.34 -0.04
C SER A 21 -27.70 -0.60 -0.11
N GLU A 22 -27.37 -1.05 -1.33
CA GLU A 22 -26.27 -1.96 -1.64
C GLU A 22 -24.88 -1.28 -1.62
N GLU A 23 -24.60 -0.36 -0.69
CA GLU A 23 -23.33 0.40 -0.68
C GLU A 23 -22.27 -0.15 0.28
N SER A 24 -22.51 -1.31 0.91
CA SER A 24 -21.55 -1.94 1.84
C SER A 24 -20.94 -3.26 1.35
N GLN A 25 -21.37 -3.79 0.20
CA GLN A 25 -20.81 -5.04 -0.35
C GLN A 25 -19.62 -4.82 -1.31
N THR A 26 -19.47 -3.62 -1.89
CA THR A 26 -18.38 -3.33 -2.84
C THR A 26 -17.04 -3.07 -2.17
N GLU A 27 -17.03 -2.56 -0.93
CA GLU A 27 -15.76 -2.28 -0.22
C GLU A 27 -15.13 -3.55 0.38
N SER A 28 -15.96 -4.52 0.80
CA SER A 28 -15.49 -5.81 1.32
C SER A 28 -14.92 -6.71 0.22
N THR A 29 -15.46 -6.63 -1.00
CA THR A 29 -14.98 -7.38 -2.17
C THR A 29 -13.67 -6.80 -2.71
N GLN A 30 -13.51 -5.47 -2.71
CA GLN A 30 -12.26 -4.82 -3.13
C GLN A 30 -11.06 -5.22 -2.25
N ILE A 31 -11.25 -5.32 -0.93
CA ILE A 31 -10.19 -5.73 0.00
C ILE A 31 -9.82 -7.21 -0.19
N GLU A 32 -10.82 -8.07 -0.48
CA GLU A 32 -10.60 -9.49 -0.74
C GLU A 32 -9.87 -9.73 -2.07
N GLU A 33 -10.21 -8.96 -3.11
CA GLU A 33 -9.52 -8.97 -4.40
C GLU A 33 -8.06 -8.47 -4.29
N ASP A 34 -7.82 -7.42 -3.51
CA ASP A 34 -6.48 -6.89 -3.26
C ASP A 34 -5.61 -7.89 -2.48
N LEU A 35 -6.20 -8.65 -1.55
CA LEU A 35 -5.53 -9.72 -0.81
C LEU A 35 -5.18 -10.91 -1.73
N ALA A 36 -6.10 -11.29 -2.61
CA ALA A 36 -5.90 -12.35 -3.59
C ALA A 36 -4.79 -11.99 -4.61
N LEU A 37 -4.74 -10.73 -5.04
CA LEU A 37 -3.70 -10.23 -5.93
C LEU A 37 -2.31 -10.26 -5.26
N LEU A 38 -2.25 -9.91 -3.97
CA LEU A 38 -1.01 -9.99 -3.19
C LEU A 38 -0.54 -11.44 -3.02
N GLU A 39 -1.45 -12.39 -2.76
CA GLU A 39 -1.14 -13.82 -2.65
C GLU A 39 -0.68 -14.44 -3.99
N ALA A 40 -1.27 -14.00 -5.10
CA ALA A 40 -0.84 -14.38 -6.44
C ALA A 40 0.59 -13.89 -6.75
N MET A 41 0.92 -12.65 -6.42
CA MET A 41 2.27 -12.10 -6.61
C MET A 41 3.33 -12.84 -5.76
N VAL A 42 3.01 -13.16 -4.50
CA VAL A 42 3.90 -13.94 -3.62
C VAL A 42 4.09 -15.37 -4.14
N SER A 43 3.08 -15.96 -4.77
CA SER A 43 3.17 -17.30 -5.36
C SER A 43 4.02 -17.34 -6.63
N VAL A 44 3.96 -16.31 -7.48
CA VAL A 44 4.83 -16.18 -8.66
C VAL A 44 6.30 -16.00 -8.26
N ALA A 45 6.57 -15.20 -7.22
CA ALA A 45 7.92 -14.99 -6.72
C ALA A 45 8.56 -16.30 -6.21
N ARG A 46 7.81 -17.14 -5.49
CA ARG A 46 8.27 -18.45 -4.97
C ARG A 46 8.57 -19.47 -6.07
N LYS A 47 7.89 -19.39 -7.22
CA LYS A 47 8.02 -20.38 -8.30
C LYS A 47 9.20 -20.12 -9.26
N SER A 48 9.78 -18.92 -9.22
CA SER A 48 10.90 -18.53 -10.10
C SER A 48 12.30 -18.97 -9.61
N GLY A 49 12.42 -19.48 -8.37
CA GLY A 49 13.71 -19.81 -7.75
C GLY A 49 14.27 -21.21 -7.98
N ALA A 50 13.62 -22.08 -8.78
CA ALA A 50 13.93 -23.52 -8.81
C ALA A 50 14.58 -24.06 -10.10
N ASN A 51 14.85 -23.24 -11.10
CA ASN A 51 15.44 -23.71 -12.36
C ASN A 51 16.73 -22.94 -12.66
N ASN A 52 17.88 -23.45 -12.21
CA ASN A 52 19.16 -23.42 -12.92
C ASN A 52 20.30 -23.94 -12.04
N PHE A 53 20.44 -25.27 -11.96
CA PHE A 53 21.72 -25.88 -11.61
C PHE A 53 21.85 -27.22 -12.33
N ASN A 54 22.20 -27.20 -13.61
CA ASN A 54 22.66 -28.39 -14.33
C ASN A 54 23.42 -28.00 -15.60
N HIS A 55 24.70 -27.64 -15.47
CA HIS A 55 25.66 -27.70 -16.59
C HIS A 55 26.77 -28.71 -16.26
N LYS A 56 26.44 -29.96 -16.57
CA LYS A 56 27.28 -31.00 -17.20
C LYS A 56 28.80 -30.74 -17.21
N ARG A 57 29.51 -31.28 -16.22
CA ARG A 57 30.98 -31.41 -16.27
C ARG A 57 31.34 -32.55 -17.22
N GLN A 58 31.82 -32.19 -18.42
CA GLN A 58 32.48 -33.15 -19.31
C GLN A 58 33.83 -33.56 -18.70
N LYS A 59 34.04 -34.88 -18.68
CA LYS A 59 35.24 -35.58 -18.22
C LYS A 59 36.19 -35.66 -19.42
N THR A 60 37.33 -34.95 -19.40
CA THR A 60 38.40 -35.15 -20.39
C THR A 60 39.53 -35.93 -19.76
N SER A 61 39.63 -37.19 -20.13
CA SER A 61 40.83 -37.99 -20.03
C SER A 61 41.83 -37.54 -21.09
N ALA A 62 43.02 -37.11 -20.68
CA ALA A 62 44.20 -37.07 -21.52
C ALA A 62 45.40 -37.53 -20.68
N ALA A 63 45.77 -38.79 -20.88
CA ALA A 63 47.06 -39.33 -20.47
C ALA A 63 48.08 -38.91 -21.54
N ALA A 64 49.12 -38.19 -21.14
CA ALA A 64 50.37 -38.12 -21.88
C ALA A 64 51.47 -37.80 -20.86
N SER A 65 52.24 -38.84 -20.55
CA SER A 65 53.57 -38.70 -19.94
C SER A 65 54.51 -38.08 -20.97
N PRO A 66 55.47 -37.25 -20.54
CA PRO A 66 56.85 -37.66 -20.79
C PRO A 66 57.72 -37.48 -19.54
N GLY A 67 58.49 -38.51 -19.23
CA GLY A 67 59.55 -38.42 -18.23
C GLY A 67 60.72 -37.57 -18.72
N SER A 68 61.47 -36.99 -17.79
CA SER A 68 62.92 -36.88 -17.88
C SER A 68 63.49 -36.40 -16.54
N SER A 69 64.70 -36.86 -16.25
CA SER A 69 65.37 -36.96 -14.95
C SER A 69 65.72 -35.65 -14.22
N THR A 70 65.87 -35.77 -12.90
CA THR A 70 66.59 -34.85 -12.00
C THR A 70 68.10 -34.82 -12.31
N PRO A 71 68.85 -33.73 -11.99
CA PRO A 71 69.54 -33.66 -10.68
C PRO A 71 69.89 -32.25 -10.12
N GLY A 72 70.24 -32.20 -8.82
CA GLY A 72 71.09 -31.16 -8.19
C GLY A 72 70.33 -30.11 -7.36
N SER A 73 70.33 -30.21 -6.02
CA SER A 73 71.27 -29.53 -5.12
C SER A 73 71.34 -28.02 -5.31
N ASP A 74 70.69 -27.25 -4.44
CA ASP A 74 71.42 -26.35 -3.54
C ASP A 74 70.52 -25.85 -2.39
N GLU A 75 71.14 -25.64 -1.25
CA GLU A 75 70.55 -25.26 0.02
C GLU A 75 70.40 -23.73 0.09
N SER A 76 69.18 -23.22 0.24
CA SER A 76 68.97 -21.91 0.87
C SER A 76 67.56 -21.82 1.46
N HIS A 77 67.43 -22.24 2.72
CA HIS A 77 66.29 -21.87 3.56
C HIS A 77 66.50 -20.41 3.97
N ALA A 78 66.02 -19.49 3.15
CA ALA A 78 65.86 -18.10 3.53
C ALA A 78 64.47 -17.94 4.19
N ASP A 79 64.43 -17.17 5.25
CA ASP A 79 63.28 -16.92 6.11
C ASP A 79 62.06 -16.38 5.34
N ASP A 80 61.00 -17.18 5.20
CA ASP A 80 59.69 -16.78 4.64
C ASP A 80 58.58 -16.90 5.68
N GLU A 81 58.77 -16.26 6.84
CA GLU A 81 57.76 -16.19 7.90
C GLU A 81 56.90 -14.90 7.80
N GLY A 82 57.14 -14.07 6.76
CA GLY A 82 56.45 -12.80 6.52
C GLY A 82 55.27 -12.89 5.55
N GLU A 83 55.34 -13.76 4.53
CA GLU A 83 54.31 -13.85 3.48
C GLU A 83 53.03 -14.56 3.95
N GLY A 84 53.14 -15.55 4.85
CA GLY A 84 51.99 -16.28 5.39
C GLY A 84 51.02 -15.42 6.22
N LEU A 85 51.55 -14.44 6.96
CA LEU A 85 50.75 -13.50 7.76
C LEU A 85 50.10 -12.42 6.87
N ALA A 86 50.80 -11.94 5.84
CA ALA A 86 50.27 -11.00 4.86
C ALA A 86 49.13 -11.62 4.03
N ALA A 87 49.30 -12.86 3.56
CA ALA A 87 48.26 -13.59 2.85
C ALA A 87 47.03 -13.86 3.74
N LYS A 88 47.25 -14.18 5.03
CA LYS A 88 46.18 -14.34 6.02
C LYS A 88 45.45 -13.01 6.29
N ALA A 89 46.16 -11.89 6.36
CA ALA A 89 45.57 -10.57 6.53
C ALA A 89 44.71 -10.17 5.32
N GLN A 90 45.19 -10.38 4.09
CA GLN A 90 44.42 -10.15 2.87
C GLN A 90 43.16 -11.03 2.79
N TYR A 91 43.27 -12.29 3.22
CA TYR A 91 42.12 -13.19 3.29
C TYR A 91 41.08 -12.71 4.31
N MET A 92 41.51 -12.22 5.48
CA MET A 92 40.59 -11.65 6.47
C MET A 92 39.96 -10.35 5.97
N GLU A 93 40.72 -9.45 5.37
CA GLU A 93 40.22 -8.19 4.78
C GLU A 93 39.18 -8.44 3.67
N THR A 94 39.45 -9.39 2.77
CA THR A 94 38.50 -9.75 1.71
C THR A 94 37.20 -10.35 2.27
N TRP A 95 37.31 -11.16 3.33
CA TRP A 95 36.14 -11.70 4.03
C TRP A 95 35.32 -10.63 4.75
N GLU A 96 35.98 -9.71 5.45
CA GLU A 96 35.35 -8.57 6.11
C GLU A 96 34.64 -7.65 5.11
N ASN A 97 35.27 -7.36 3.97
CA ASN A 97 34.65 -6.60 2.89
C ASN A 97 33.41 -7.29 2.31
N MET A 98 33.45 -8.62 2.13
CA MET A 98 32.27 -9.38 1.71
C MET A 98 31.13 -9.30 2.73
N TRP A 99 31.45 -9.39 4.02
CA TRP A 99 30.47 -9.24 5.09
C TRP A 99 29.88 -7.82 5.18
N ALA A 100 30.73 -6.80 5.04
CA ALA A 100 30.31 -5.40 5.00
C ALA A 100 29.35 -5.16 3.82
N LYS A 101 29.74 -5.57 2.61
CA LYS A 101 28.90 -5.47 1.41
C LYS A 101 27.57 -6.22 1.56
N LYS A 102 27.58 -7.41 2.17
CA LYS A 102 26.35 -8.15 2.45
C LYS A 102 25.43 -7.38 3.39
N LYS A 103 25.98 -6.78 4.45
CA LYS A 103 25.21 -5.97 5.40
C LYS A 103 24.63 -4.72 4.74
N GLU A 104 25.44 -4.01 3.95
CA GLU A 104 25.00 -2.84 3.18
C GLU A 104 23.90 -3.18 2.18
N PHE A 105 23.99 -4.34 1.52
CA PHE A 105 22.95 -4.78 0.60
C PHE A 105 21.63 -5.10 1.31
N GLU A 106 21.68 -5.72 2.49
CA GLU A 106 20.47 -5.98 3.29
C GLU A 106 19.83 -4.67 3.78
N THR A 107 20.62 -3.73 4.30
CA THR A 107 20.09 -2.42 4.73
C THR A 107 19.55 -1.62 3.55
N PHE A 108 20.19 -1.67 2.39
CA PHE A 108 19.68 -1.03 1.17
C PHE A 108 18.30 -1.57 0.77
N LYS A 109 18.11 -2.90 0.80
CA LYS A 109 16.79 -3.51 0.51
C LYS A 109 15.74 -3.10 1.53
N GLU A 110 16.10 -3.08 2.81
CA GLU A 110 15.22 -2.67 3.90
C GLU A 110 14.81 -1.20 3.75
N ASN A 111 15.77 -0.31 3.52
CA ASN A 111 15.50 1.11 3.27
C ASN A 111 14.59 1.31 2.06
N ARG A 112 14.82 0.57 0.97
CA ARG A 112 13.96 0.63 -0.22
C ARG A 112 12.52 0.17 0.09
N LYS A 113 12.32 -0.76 1.03
CA LYS A 113 10.98 -1.13 1.48
C LYS A 113 10.38 -0.02 2.32
N ASN A 114 11.10 0.49 3.31
CA ASN A 114 10.62 1.55 4.21
C ASN A 114 10.23 2.80 3.42
N GLU A 115 11.03 3.21 2.45
CA GLU A 115 10.74 4.34 1.56
C GLU A 115 9.40 4.17 0.83
N ARG A 116 9.09 2.97 0.33
CA ARG A 116 7.78 2.70 -0.29
C ARG A 116 6.63 2.76 0.71
N HIS A 117 6.83 2.24 1.92
CA HIS A 117 5.81 2.30 2.96
C HIS A 117 5.54 3.75 3.38
N ASP A 118 6.59 4.54 3.58
CA ASP A 118 6.46 5.95 3.95
C ASP A 118 5.72 6.76 2.88
N GLN A 119 5.99 6.49 1.59
CA GLN A 119 5.27 7.10 0.49
C GLN A 119 3.77 6.74 0.50
N ILE A 120 3.42 5.47 0.73
CA ILE A 120 2.03 5.02 0.83
C ILE A 120 1.32 5.71 2.00
N MET A 121 1.94 5.70 3.19
CA MET A 121 1.39 6.33 4.38
C MET A 121 1.18 7.84 4.20
N ALA A 122 2.12 8.51 3.53
CA ALA A 122 2.00 9.94 3.23
C ALA A 122 0.80 10.23 2.30
N LEU A 123 0.64 9.44 1.24
CA LEU A 123 -0.48 9.56 0.30
C LEU A 123 -1.83 9.26 0.96
N GLU A 124 -1.91 8.24 1.81
CA GLU A 124 -3.13 7.91 2.54
C GLU A 124 -3.54 9.02 3.51
N LYS A 125 -2.56 9.60 4.21
CA LYS A 125 -2.78 10.74 5.10
C LYS A 125 -3.31 11.95 4.34
N GLU A 126 -2.72 12.27 3.19
CA GLU A 126 -3.18 13.37 2.32
C GLU A 126 -4.61 13.13 1.81
N LYS A 127 -4.91 11.91 1.34
CA LYS A 127 -6.25 11.51 0.90
C LYS A 127 -7.28 11.66 2.02
N LEU A 128 -6.94 11.28 3.25
CA LEU A 128 -7.82 11.41 4.41
C LEU A 128 -8.07 12.88 4.76
N GLU A 129 -7.02 13.70 4.73
CA GLU A 129 -7.11 15.14 4.99
C GLU A 129 -7.98 15.85 3.94
N LEU A 130 -7.81 15.48 2.67
CA LEU A 130 -8.62 16.03 1.57
C LEU A 130 -10.09 15.62 1.71
N LYS A 131 -10.38 14.35 2.03
CA LYS A 131 -11.75 13.89 2.33
C LYS A 131 -12.38 14.66 3.50
N LYS A 132 -11.61 14.93 4.56
CA LYS A 132 -12.09 15.71 5.71
C LYS A 132 -12.47 17.13 5.29
N LYS A 133 -11.60 17.82 4.54
CA LYS A 133 -11.86 19.17 4.04
C LYS A 133 -13.06 19.22 3.10
N ASP A 134 -13.22 18.22 2.24
CA ASP A 134 -14.37 18.11 1.35
C ASP A 134 -15.69 17.94 2.13
N LEU A 135 -15.72 17.07 3.14
CA LEU A 135 -16.88 16.91 4.01
C LEU A 135 -17.22 18.19 4.76
N GLU A 136 -16.21 18.87 5.29
CA GLU A 136 -16.36 20.14 5.98
C GLU A 136 -16.91 21.22 5.05
N LEU A 137 -16.36 21.35 3.84
CA LEU A 137 -16.84 22.31 2.84
C LEU A 137 -18.29 22.01 2.42
N ARG A 138 -18.63 20.74 2.18
CA ARG A 138 -20.00 20.32 1.89
C ARG A 138 -20.96 20.65 3.03
N GLN A 139 -20.56 20.44 4.28
CA GLN A 139 -21.35 20.85 5.44
C GLN A 139 -21.50 22.38 5.50
N GLN A 140 -20.41 23.11 5.26
CA GLN A 140 -20.43 24.57 5.27
C GLN A 140 -21.39 25.13 4.22
N MET A 141 -21.39 24.57 3.02
CA MET A 141 -22.33 24.93 1.96
C MET A 141 -23.78 24.66 2.39
N ARG A 142 -24.07 23.47 2.95
CA ARG A 142 -25.40 23.16 3.46
C ARG A 142 -25.85 24.15 4.52
N ASP A 143 -25.01 24.48 5.51
CA ASP A 143 -25.46 25.44 6.51
C ASP A 143 -25.57 26.87 5.96
N CYS A 144 -24.72 27.28 5.01
CA CYS A 144 -24.86 28.58 4.36
C CYS A 144 -26.21 28.69 3.64
N THR A 145 -26.65 27.65 2.94
CA THR A 145 -27.98 27.59 2.32
C THR A 145 -29.09 27.82 3.35
N VAL A 146 -29.03 27.14 4.50
CA VAL A 146 -30.03 27.29 5.57
C VAL A 146 -29.97 28.67 6.22
N MET A 147 -28.78 29.20 6.46
CA MET A 147 -28.58 30.54 7.04
C MET A 147 -29.03 31.67 6.12
N SER A 148 -28.94 31.49 4.80
CA SER A 148 -29.37 32.49 3.81
C SER A 148 -30.83 32.39 3.38
N MET A 149 -31.56 31.38 3.84
CA MET A 149 -32.95 31.14 3.46
C MET A 149 -33.84 32.27 3.96
N ASP A 150 -34.62 32.91 3.08
CA ASP A 150 -35.65 33.85 3.49
C ASP A 150 -36.85 33.09 4.07
N ILE A 151 -37.10 33.31 5.35
CA ILE A 151 -38.17 32.66 6.12
C ILE A 151 -39.39 33.56 6.33
N SER A 152 -39.34 34.83 5.89
CA SER A 152 -40.40 35.80 6.13
C SER A 152 -41.72 35.47 5.43
N GLY A 153 -41.65 34.76 4.29
CA GLY A 153 -42.81 34.31 3.52
C GLY A 153 -43.31 32.91 3.87
N MET A 154 -42.74 32.25 4.88
CA MET A 154 -43.10 30.87 5.26
C MET A 154 -44.19 30.82 6.34
N SER A 155 -44.83 29.67 6.51
CA SER A 155 -45.77 29.46 7.63
C SER A 155 -45.06 29.52 8.98
N GLU A 156 -45.77 29.89 10.06
CA GLU A 156 -45.18 30.00 11.41
C GLU A 156 -44.46 28.72 11.85
N THR A 157 -45.00 27.55 11.51
CA THR A 157 -44.40 26.24 11.83
C THR A 157 -43.08 26.05 11.09
N GLN A 158 -43.03 26.39 9.80
CA GLN A 158 -41.81 26.30 8.99
C GLN A 158 -40.76 27.31 9.45
N GLN A 159 -41.18 28.53 9.77
CA GLN A 159 -40.30 29.57 10.28
C GLN A 159 -39.61 29.12 11.57
N LYS A 160 -40.37 28.55 12.52
CA LYS A 160 -39.81 27.98 13.77
C LYS A 160 -38.80 26.87 13.50
N TYR A 161 -39.12 25.96 12.57
CA TYR A 161 -38.22 24.87 12.19
C TYR A 161 -36.88 25.41 11.67
N PHE A 162 -36.90 26.33 10.70
CA PHE A 162 -35.66 26.87 10.14
C PHE A 162 -34.88 27.75 11.12
N LEU A 163 -35.56 28.52 11.98
CA LEU A 163 -34.89 29.25 13.07
C LEU A 163 -34.14 28.29 14.01
N SER A 164 -34.75 27.15 14.36
CA SER A 164 -34.07 26.15 15.20
C SER A 164 -32.84 25.52 14.52
N LEU A 165 -32.91 25.28 13.20
CA LEU A 165 -31.76 24.81 12.43
C LEU A 165 -30.65 25.86 12.36
N GLN A 166 -31.00 27.13 12.17
CA GLN A 166 -30.02 28.24 12.17
C GLN A 166 -29.31 28.34 13.53
N ASP A 167 -30.04 28.21 14.63
CA ASP A 167 -29.46 28.20 15.99
C ASP A 167 -28.52 27.02 16.22
N GLU A 168 -28.90 25.82 15.75
CA GLU A 168 -28.04 24.64 15.78
C GLU A 168 -26.75 24.85 14.97
N ILE A 169 -26.85 25.45 13.79
CA ILE A 169 -25.72 25.81 12.93
C ILE A 169 -24.80 26.81 13.64
N LEU A 170 -25.36 27.85 14.26
CA LEU A 170 -24.60 28.85 15.01
C LEU A 170 -23.87 28.21 16.20
N THR A 171 -24.55 27.34 16.95
CA THR A 171 -23.96 26.60 18.07
C THR A 171 -22.82 25.70 17.60
N ARG A 172 -23.00 24.96 16.50
CA ARG A 172 -21.95 24.09 15.94
C ARG A 172 -20.74 24.87 15.43
N ARG A 173 -20.95 26.00 14.76
CA ARG A 173 -19.88 26.81 14.15
C ARG A 173 -19.14 27.70 15.15
N PHE A 174 -19.86 28.26 16.12
CA PHE A 174 -19.35 29.31 17.00
C PHE A 174 -19.40 28.95 18.49
N GLY A 175 -20.16 27.92 18.89
CA GLY A 175 -20.29 27.50 20.29
C GLY A 175 -19.15 26.64 20.82
N ALA A 176 -18.31 26.07 19.95
CA ALA A 176 -17.18 25.20 20.34
C ALA A 176 -15.90 25.97 20.76
N GLY A 177 -15.94 27.31 20.84
CA GLY A 177 -14.78 28.17 21.15
C GLY A 177 -14.81 28.88 22.51
N SER A 178 -15.79 28.58 23.37
CA SER A 178 -15.95 29.18 24.69
C SER A 178 -15.97 28.11 25.78
N GLY A 179 -14.76 27.67 26.19
CA GLY A 179 -14.50 26.73 27.28
C GLY A 179 -13.01 26.64 27.55
#